data_AF-A0A2R6JF47-F1
#
_entry.id   AF-A0A2R6JF47-F1
#
_cell.length_a   1.000
_cell.length_b   1.000
_cell.length_c   1.000
_cell.angle_alpha   90.00
_cell.angle_beta   90.00
_cell.angle_gamma   90.00
#
_symmetry.space_group_name_H-M   'P 1'
#
loop_
_entity.id
_entity.type
_entity.pdbx_description
1 polymer ?
#
loop_
_entity_poly.entity_id
_entity_poly.type
_entity_poly.pdbx_seq_one_letter_code
_entity_poly.pdbx_strand_id
1 'polypeptide(L)' 'MAMGIVRSLWLLTTLVVAVPVALVGVSTILDGQLPLGTVFFAMAVGFVAVSEYIYARVTDRIFGQLK' A
#
# COMPACT_ATOMS: atom_id res chain seq x y z
N MET A 1 -18.97 7.37 -9.87
CA MET A 1 -17.70 7.97 -10.35
C MET A 1 -16.88 8.60 -9.23
N ALA A 2 -17.46 9.41 -8.35
CA ALA A 2 -16.73 10.05 -7.24
C ALA A 2 -15.95 9.06 -6.34
N MET A 3 -16.54 7.91 -5.98
CA MET A 3 -15.88 6.92 -5.12
C MET A 3 -14.61 6.31 -5.73
N GLY A 4 -14.57 6.13 -7.05
CA GLY A 4 -13.38 5.60 -7.74
C GLY A 4 -12.21 6.58 -7.71
N ILE A 5 -12.49 7.88 -7.85
CA ILE A 5 -11.45 8.93 -7.80
C ILE A 5 -10.85 9.02 -6.40
N VAL A 6 -11.68 8.97 -5.35
CA VAL A 6 -11.19 8.98 -3.97
C VAL A 6 -10.29 7.78 -3.70
N ARG A 7 -10.66 6.58 -4.16
CA ARG A 7 -9.82 5.38 -4.05
C ARG A 7 -8.49 5.54 -4.77
N SER A 8 -8.50 6.07 -5.99
CA SER A 8 -7.28 6.30 -6.76
C SER A 8 -6.35 7.30 -6.09
N LEU A 9 -6.87 8.43 -5.61
CA LEU A 9 -6.08 9.42 -4.87
C LEU A 9 -5.48 8.84 -3.60
N TRP A 10 -6.26 8.03 -2.89
CA TRP A 10 -5.85 7.38 -1.65
C TRP A 10 -4.72 6.37 -1.88
N LEU A 11 -4.85 5.52 -2.90
CA LEU A 11 -3.77 4.63 -3.35
C LEU A 11 -2.54 5.41 -3.78
N LEU A 12 -2.72 6.55 -4.47
CA LEU A 12 -1.62 7.39 -4.91
C LEU A 12 -0.82 7.92 -3.70
N THR A 13 -1.51 8.40 -2.67
CA THR A 13 -0.85 8.84 -1.42
C THR A 13 -0.11 7.71 -0.72
N THR A 14 -0.66 6.49 -0.68
CA THR A 14 0.03 5.33 -0.12
C THR A 14 1.27 4.97 -0.93
N LEU A 15 1.18 5.04 -2.26
CA LEU A 15 2.30 4.74 -3.17
C LEU A 15 3.47 5.71 -2.99
N VAL A 16 3.22 6.98 -2.69
CA VAL A 16 4.29 7.97 -2.40
C VAL A 16 5.22 7.47 -1.29
N VAL A 17 4.69 6.75 -0.29
CA VAL A 17 5.47 6.18 0.81
C VAL A 17 5.96 4.77 0.47
N ALA A 18 5.12 3.93 -0.12
CA ALA A 18 5.43 2.53 -0.39
C ALA A 18 6.52 2.36 -1.46
N VAL A 19 6.55 3.22 -2.48
CA VAL A 19 7.49 3.11 -3.61
C VAL A 19 8.95 3.28 -3.15
N PRO A 20 9.34 4.34 -2.40
CA PRO A 20 10.69 4.43 -1.85
C PRO A 20 11.10 3.20 -1.03
N VAL A 21 10.21 2.67 -0.19
CA VAL A 21 10.48 1.49 0.64
C VAL A 21 10.68 0.24 -0.23
N ALA A 22 9.85 0.07 -1.27
CA ALA A 22 10.00 -1.01 -2.23
C ALA A 22 11.33 -0.91 -2.99
N LEU A 23 11.72 0.30 -3.42
CA LEU A 23 12.98 0.54 -4.10
C LEU A 23 14.19 0.22 -3.21
N VAL A 24 14.14 0.59 -1.93
CA VAL A 24 15.18 0.20 -0.94
C VAL A 24 15.27 -1.32 -0.84
N GLY A 25 14.13 -2.02 -0.73
CA GLY A 25 14.13 -3.48 -0.69
C GLY A 25 14.73 -4.11 -1.94
N VAL A 26 14.35 -3.62 -3.12
CA VAL A 26 14.90 -4.09 -4.40
C VAL A 26 16.39 -3.81 -4.49
N SER A 27 16.88 -2.61 -4.14
CA SER A 27 18.30 -2.32 -4.16
C SER A 27 19.08 -3.24 -3.22
N THR A 28 18.57 -3.49 -2.01
CA THR A 28 19.22 -4.39 -1.04
C THR A 28 19.25 -5.84 -1.52
N ILE A 29 18.24 -6.29 -2.26
CA ILE A 29 18.26 -7.60 -2.95
C ILE A 29 19.36 -7.63 -4.02
N LEU A 30 19.46 -6.57 -4.83
CA LEU A 30 20.46 -6.44 -5.89
C LEU A 30 21.89 -6.36 -5.33
N ASP A 31 22.07 -5.82 -4.13
CA ASP A 31 23.33 -5.79 -3.39
C ASP A 31 23.72 -7.14 -2.75
N GLY A 32 22.91 -8.20 -2.98
CA GLY A 32 23.16 -9.55 -2.49
C GLY A 32 22.67 -9.83 -1.07
N GLN A 33 22.08 -8.84 -0.39
CA GLN A 33 21.52 -8.98 0.96
C GLN A 33 20.06 -9.44 0.91
N LEU A 34 19.85 -10.65 0.37
CA LEU A 34 18.53 -11.27 0.19
C LEU A 34 17.59 -11.20 1.42
N PRO A 35 17.99 -11.57 2.66
CA PRO A 35 17.06 -11.57 3.78
C PRO A 35 16.55 -10.18 4.12
N LEU A 36 17.44 -9.18 4.17
CA LEU A 36 17.08 -7.80 4.48
C LEU A 36 16.23 -7.18 3.37
N GLY A 37 16.66 -7.33 2.11
CA GLY A 37 15.93 -6.75 0.99
C GLY A 37 14.54 -7.36 0.79
N THR A 38 14.39 -8.67 1.05
CA THR A 38 13.07 -9.33 1.04
C THR A 38 12.16 -8.78 2.12
N VAL A 39 12.67 -8.50 3.34
CA VAL A 39 11.86 -7.89 4.41
C VAL A 39 11.39 -6.50 4.02
N PHE A 40 12.28 -5.64 3.52
CA PHE A 40 11.89 -4.29 3.09
C PHE A 40 10.86 -4.31 1.97
N PHE A 41 11.05 -5.17 0.98
CA PHE A 41 10.10 -5.33 -0.11
C PHE A 41 8.74 -5.86 0.39
N ALA A 42 8.75 -6.88 1.26
CA ALA A 42 7.54 -7.43 1.86
C ALA A 42 6.79 -6.39 2.71
N MET A 43 7.52 -5.54 3.45
CA MET A 43 6.94 -4.43 4.21
C MET A 43 6.27 -3.40 3.31
N ALA A 44 6.88 -3.07 2.17
CA ALA A 44 6.26 -2.15 1.19
C ALA A 44 4.95 -2.72 0.62
N VAL A 45 4.96 -4.00 0.22
CA VAL A 45 3.76 -4.69 -0.28
C VAL A 45 2.70 -4.79 0.82
N GLY A 46 3.10 -5.17 2.03
CA GLY A 46 2.22 -5.27 3.19
C GLY A 46 1.57 -3.93 3.53
N PHE A 47 2.32 -2.84 3.46
CA PHE A 47 1.80 -1.50 3.70
C PHE A 47 0.68 -1.15 2.72
N VAL A 48 0.89 -1.37 1.40
CA VAL A 48 -0.14 -1.12 0.39
C VAL A 48 -1.37 -2.02 0.59
N ALA A 49 -1.17 -3.31 0.90
CA ALA A 49 -2.26 -4.25 1.11
C ALA A 49 -3.10 -3.91 2.35
N VAL A 50 -2.45 -3.61 3.48
CA VAL A 50 -3.12 -3.20 4.72
C VAL A 50 -3.85 -1.88 4.51
N SER A 51 -3.22 -0.96 3.80
CA SER A 51 -3.83 0.29 3.38
C SER A 51 -5.13 -0.03 2.63
N GLU A 52 -5.07 -0.71 1.48
CA GLU A 52 -6.27 -0.98 0.66
C GLU A 52 -7.40 -1.68 1.45
N TYR A 53 -7.03 -2.60 2.34
CA TYR A 53 -7.98 -3.26 3.25
C TYR A 53 -8.69 -2.27 4.20
N ILE A 54 -7.94 -1.35 4.82
CA ILE A 54 -8.51 -0.30 5.68
C ILE A 54 -9.48 0.57 4.87
N TYR A 55 -9.09 1.00 3.68
CA TYR A 55 -9.96 1.82 2.82
C TYR A 55 -11.26 1.10 2.48
N ALA A 56 -11.18 -0.17 2.08
CA ALA A 56 -12.35 -0.98 1.79
C ALA A 56 -13.26 -1.11 3.02
N ARG A 57 -12.69 -1.39 4.20
CA ARG A 57 -13.46 -1.58 5.43
C ARG A 57 -14.09 -0.28 5.96
N VAL A 58 -13.38 0.85 5.85
CA VAL A 58 -13.90 2.17 6.24
C VAL A 58 -15.00 2.61 5.28
N THR A 59 -14.79 2.45 3.97
CA THR A 59 -15.81 2.74 2.95
C THR A 59 -17.07 1.90 3.21
N ASP A 60 -16.94 0.60 3.49
CA ASP A 60 -18.07 -0.27 3.82
C ASP A 60 -18.83 0.20 5.08
N ARG A 61 -18.12 0.65 6.13
CA ARG A 61 -18.78 1.20 7.33
C ARG A 61 -19.53 2.50 7.09
N ILE A 62 -18.95 3.42 6.29
CA ILE A 62 -19.53 4.75 6.07
C ILE A 62 -20.73 4.66 5.12
N PHE A 63 -20.63 3.87 4.05
CA PHE A 63 -21.68 3.75 3.04
C PHE A 63 -22.66 2.60 3.32
N GLY A 64 -22.26 1.57 4.05
CA GLY A 64 -23.14 0.45 4.45
C GLY A 64 -24.14 0.79 5.57
N GLN A 65 -23.94 1.91 6.28
CA GLN A 65 -24.91 2.46 7.25
C GLN A 65 -26.04 3.27 6.60
N LEU A 66 -26.02 3.47 5.27
CA LEU A 66 -27.04 4.20 4.51
C LEU A 66 -28.12 3.26 3.91
N LYS A 67 -28.29 2.05 4.45
CA LYS A 67 -29.33 1.11 4.00
C LYS A 67 -30.40 0.92 5.06
#